data_AF-A0AAP0LA39-F1
#
_entry.id   AF-A0AAP0LA39-F1
#
_cell.length_a   1.000
_cell.length_b   1.000
_cell.length_c   1.000
_cell.angle_alpha   90.00
_cell.angle_beta   90.00
_cell.angle_gamma   90.00
#
_symmetry.space_group_name_H-M   'P 1'
#
loop_
_entity.id
_entity.type
_entity.pdbx_description
1 polymer ?
#
loop_
_entity_poly.entity_id
_entity_poly.type
_entity_poly.pdbx_seq_one_letter_code
_entity_poly.pdbx_strand_id
1 'polypeptide(L)'
;MCNPPFFESMDEAGTNPKTSCGGTSEEMVCPGGEKAFITRIIEDSVVLKQSFRWFTSMVGRKSNMKPLISKLWAVGVSVVKTTEFVQGETCRWGLAWSFTHTSKNAIAPRIAEKNNLSFVLEGLNRQFGAIHVLKSVESYFLASGTSCKLDPTLFVVDVTISNESFDAILKSGAGNSEESTSCHLAKDASNGSIPLDNLSFCISVFQQIPGSLLLKGSVQRRQSSLSGKFSMIFQQLELALKREFCKHNAV
;
A
#
# COMPACT_ATOMS: atom_id res chain seq x y z
N MET A 1 6.77 9.06 11.64
CA MET A 1 5.45 8.80 12.27
C MET A 1 5.50 9.26 13.71
N CYS A 2 4.40 9.74 14.26
CA CYS A 2 4.33 10.26 15.64
C CYS A 2 3.09 9.73 16.35
N ASN A 3 3.25 9.26 17.58
CA ASN A 3 2.16 9.08 18.53
C ASN A 3 2.31 10.17 19.61
N PRO A 4 1.53 11.26 19.56
CA PRO A 4 1.75 12.41 20.42
C PRO A 4 1.22 12.17 21.84
N PRO A 5 1.75 12.91 22.84
CA PRO A 5 1.11 12.98 24.15
C PRO A 5 -0.32 13.50 24.02
N PHE A 6 -1.30 12.78 24.57
CA PHE A 6 -2.72 13.08 24.34
C PHE A 6 -3.32 14.12 25.28
N PHE A 7 -2.68 14.35 26.43
CA PHE A 7 -3.25 15.10 27.54
C PHE A 7 -2.48 16.40 27.80
N GLU A 8 -3.16 17.41 28.33
CA GLU A 8 -2.53 18.66 28.78
C GLU A 8 -1.98 18.55 30.20
N SER A 9 -2.56 17.68 31.03
CA SER A 9 -2.11 17.40 32.38
C SER A 9 -2.38 15.95 32.78
N MET A 10 -1.70 15.48 33.83
CA MET A 10 -1.95 14.15 34.41
C MET A 10 -3.34 14.04 35.03
N ASP A 11 -3.88 15.15 35.56
CA ASP A 11 -5.25 15.20 36.08
C ASP A 11 -6.26 14.91 34.97
N GLU A 12 -6.07 15.50 33.78
CA GLU A 12 -6.91 15.24 32.62
C GLU A 12 -6.82 13.77 32.20
N ALA A 13 -5.63 13.18 32.21
CA ALA A 13 -5.43 11.77 31.89
C ALA A 13 -6.18 10.84 32.86
N GLY A 14 -6.23 11.20 34.15
CA GLY A 14 -6.93 10.44 35.18
C GLY A 14 -8.45 10.42 35.05
N THR A 15 -9.04 11.37 34.30
CA THR A 15 -10.50 11.44 34.12
C THR A 15 -11.07 10.39 33.15
N ASN A 16 -10.22 9.68 32.41
CA ASN A 16 -10.67 8.69 31.43
C ASN A 16 -10.53 7.26 31.98
N PRO A 17 -11.60 6.67 32.53
CA PRO A 17 -11.57 5.33 33.12
C PRO A 17 -11.34 4.21 32.09
N LYS A 18 -11.42 4.50 30.79
CA LYS A 18 -11.21 3.54 29.69
C LYS A 18 -9.77 3.49 29.19
N THR A 19 -8.88 4.33 29.72
CA THR A 19 -7.45 4.32 29.35
C THR A 19 -6.62 3.78 30.49
N SER A 20 -6.16 2.52 30.35
CA SER A 20 -5.07 1.98 31.15
C SER A 20 -3.79 2.74 30.80
N CYS A 21 -3.56 3.88 31.46
CA CYS A 21 -2.42 4.73 31.19
C CYS A 21 -1.17 4.19 31.90
N GLY A 22 -0.42 3.34 31.19
CA GLY A 22 0.88 2.82 31.66
C GLY A 22 2.10 3.59 31.16
N GLY A 23 1.90 4.75 30.51
CA GLY A 23 2.99 5.56 29.97
C GLY A 23 3.62 6.47 31.02
N THR A 24 4.82 7.00 30.74
CA THR A 24 5.43 8.03 31.60
C THR A 24 4.71 9.37 31.46
N SER A 25 4.94 10.29 32.40
CA SER A 25 4.38 11.65 32.34
C SER A 25 4.73 12.34 31.02
N GLU A 26 5.96 12.18 30.55
CA GLU A 26 6.48 12.76 29.31
C GLU A 26 5.86 12.14 28.04
N GLU A 27 5.44 10.87 28.11
CA GLU A 27 4.73 10.21 27.00
C GLU A 27 3.26 10.61 26.94
N MET A 28 2.68 10.97 28.07
CA MET A 28 1.24 11.20 28.21
C MET A 28 0.84 12.66 28.11
N VAL A 29 1.69 13.57 28.60
CA VAL A 29 1.35 14.97 28.81
C VAL A 29 2.22 15.91 27.99
N CYS A 30 1.58 16.95 27.43
CA CYS A 30 2.27 18.08 26.82
C CYS A 30 1.50 19.38 27.09
N PRO A 31 2.16 20.52 27.37
CA PRO A 31 1.46 21.81 27.49
C PRO A 31 0.58 22.11 26.26
N GLY A 32 -0.70 22.43 26.48
CA GLY A 32 -1.70 22.60 25.41
C GLY A 32 -2.21 21.29 24.75
N GLY A 33 -1.81 20.15 25.32
CA GLY A 33 -2.22 18.80 24.95
C GLY A 33 -1.83 18.39 23.52
N GLU A 34 -2.50 17.34 23.05
CA GLU A 34 -2.34 16.79 21.71
C GLU A 34 -2.37 17.84 20.61
N LYS A 35 -3.34 18.76 20.68
CA LYS A 35 -3.55 19.78 19.65
C LYS A 35 -2.33 20.69 19.51
N ALA A 36 -1.80 21.17 20.63
CA ALA A 36 -0.62 22.05 20.61
C ALA A 36 0.62 21.30 20.13
N PHE A 37 0.81 20.05 20.58
CA PHE A 37 1.94 19.23 20.15
C PHE A 37 1.93 18.99 18.64
N ILE A 38 0.81 18.54 18.07
CA ILE A 38 0.71 18.31 16.61
C ILE A 38 0.83 19.64 15.86
N THR A 39 0.32 20.75 16.40
CA THR A 39 0.49 22.08 15.77
C THR A 39 1.96 22.45 15.62
N ARG A 40 2.80 22.18 16.62
CA ARG A 40 4.26 22.40 16.52
C ARG A 40 4.89 21.51 15.45
N ILE A 41 4.51 20.22 15.38
CA ILE A 41 4.98 19.33 14.30
C ILE A 41 4.57 19.86 12.92
N ILE A 42 3.37 20.43 12.78
CA ILE A 42 2.94 21.06 11.54
C ILE A 42 3.84 22.26 11.22
N GLU A 43 4.17 23.09 12.20
CA GLU A 43 5.06 24.25 12.02
C GLU A 43 6.48 23.83 11.65
N ASP A 44 7.05 22.82 12.32
CA ASP A 44 8.35 22.24 11.96
C ASP A 44 8.34 21.68 10.54
N SER A 45 7.23 21.07 10.12
CA SER A 45 7.08 20.53 8.77
C SER A 45 7.14 21.62 7.69
N VAL A 46 6.78 22.88 8.00
CA VAL A 46 6.90 24.01 7.07
C VAL A 46 8.36 24.38 6.81
N VAL A 47 9.25 24.15 7.77
CA VAL A 47 10.70 24.35 7.59
C VAL A 47 11.30 23.19 6.81
N LEU A 48 10.90 21.96 7.15
CA LEU A 48 11.43 20.73 6.56
C LEU A 48 10.91 20.47 5.13
N LYS A 49 9.68 20.88 4.82
CA LYS A 49 8.97 20.73 3.53
C LYS A 49 9.22 19.40 2.82
N GLN A 50 10.09 19.44 1.80
CA GLN A 50 10.34 18.35 0.86
C GLN A 50 11.42 17.39 1.35
N SER A 51 12.09 17.68 2.47
CA SER A 51 13.00 16.75 3.15
C SER A 51 12.28 15.47 3.58
N PHE A 52 10.95 15.54 3.77
CA PHE A 52 10.11 14.37 4.01
C PHE A 52 8.94 14.34 3.03
N ARG A 53 8.65 13.16 2.47
CA ARG A 53 7.51 13.00 1.56
C ARG A 53 6.17 13.03 2.29
N TRP A 54 6.12 12.43 3.47
CA TRP A 54 4.92 12.39 4.32
C TRP A 54 5.29 12.67 5.76
N PHE A 55 4.51 13.56 6.36
CA PHE A 55 4.46 13.76 7.80
C PHE A 55 3.19 13.09 8.31
N THR A 56 3.28 12.39 9.44
CA THR A 56 2.14 11.64 10.00
C THR A 56 2.09 11.73 11.51
N SER A 57 0.87 11.82 12.05
CA SER A 57 0.61 11.77 13.48
C SER A 57 -0.69 11.02 13.77
N MET A 58 -0.70 10.23 14.85
CA MET A 58 -1.93 9.67 15.41
C MET A 58 -2.66 10.76 16.18
N VAL A 59 -4.00 10.72 16.15
CA VAL A 59 -4.88 11.63 16.86
C VAL A 59 -5.80 10.79 17.75
N GLY A 60 -5.72 11.02 19.05
CA GLY A 60 -6.49 10.41 20.11
C GLY A 60 -7.88 11.01 20.26
N ARG A 61 -8.08 12.30 19.95
CA ARG A 61 -9.38 12.98 20.11
C ARG A 61 -9.93 13.47 18.77
N LYS A 62 -11.12 12.99 18.40
CA LYS A 62 -11.81 13.40 17.16
C LYS A 62 -11.99 14.91 17.05
N SER A 63 -12.23 15.59 18.18
CA SER A 63 -12.39 17.05 18.25
C SER A 63 -11.16 17.81 17.75
N ASN A 64 -9.96 17.22 17.81
CA ASN A 64 -8.73 17.84 17.32
C ASN A 64 -8.58 17.74 15.78
N MET A 65 -9.31 16.85 15.10
CA MET A 65 -9.15 16.66 13.65
C MET A 65 -9.46 17.94 12.86
N LYS A 66 -10.62 18.57 13.11
CA LYS A 66 -11.06 19.75 12.38
C LYS A 66 -10.08 20.94 12.51
N PRO A 67 -9.64 21.36 13.71
CA PRO A 67 -8.67 22.45 13.84
C PRO A 67 -7.30 22.10 13.24
N LEU A 68 -6.82 20.86 13.38
CA LEU A 68 -5.53 20.45 12.81
C LEU A 68 -5.55 20.45 11.28
N ILE A 69 -6.61 19.92 10.66
CA ILE A 69 -6.80 20.00 9.20
C ILE A 69 -6.86 21.46 8.73
N SER A 70 -7.55 22.31 9.48
CA SER A 70 -7.63 23.74 9.15
C SER A 70 -6.25 24.42 9.18
N LYS A 71 -5.44 24.12 10.20
CA LYS A 71 -4.06 24.62 10.31
C LYS A 71 -3.18 24.09 9.15
N LEU A 72 -3.30 22.82 8.79
CA LEU A 72 -2.57 22.22 7.67
C LEU A 72 -2.82 22.99 6.36
N TRP A 73 -4.08 23.29 6.05
CA TRP A 73 -4.41 24.09 4.87
C TRP A 73 -3.89 25.53 4.97
N ALA A 74 -3.96 26.14 6.15
CA ALA A 74 -3.44 27.49 6.38
C ALA A 74 -1.92 27.58 6.14
N VAL A 75 -1.15 26.52 6.43
CA VAL A 75 0.30 26.49 6.18
C VAL A 75 0.69 26.02 4.77
N GLY A 76 -0.30 25.82 3.88
CA GLY A 76 -0.05 25.55 2.46
C GLY A 76 0.41 24.14 2.12
N VAL A 77 0.00 23.12 2.91
CA VAL A 77 0.25 21.73 2.49
C VAL A 77 -0.51 21.41 1.20
N SER A 78 0.08 20.57 0.35
CA SER A 78 -0.52 20.19 -0.93
C SER A 78 -1.54 19.07 -0.80
N VAL A 79 -1.33 18.16 0.16
CA VAL A 79 -2.17 16.99 0.35
C VAL A 79 -2.38 16.74 1.84
N VAL A 80 -3.64 16.46 2.21
CA VAL A 80 -4.02 15.94 3.53
C VAL A 80 -4.78 14.63 3.34
N LYS A 81 -4.42 13.61 4.11
CA LYS A 81 -5.10 12.31 4.18
C LYS A 81 -5.41 11.99 5.63
N THR A 82 -6.56 11.36 5.83
CA THR A 82 -7.02 10.92 7.14
C THR A 82 -7.48 9.48 7.07
N THR A 83 -7.34 8.76 8.16
CA THR A 83 -7.91 7.42 8.33
C THR A 83 -8.41 7.26 9.75
N GLU A 84 -9.24 6.25 9.98
CA GLU A 84 -9.71 5.84 11.29
C GLU A 84 -9.13 4.47 11.64
N PHE A 85 -8.76 4.28 12.90
CA PHE A 85 -8.29 3.03 13.47
C PHE A 85 -9.24 2.64 14.59
N VAL A 86 -9.96 1.52 14.41
CA VAL A 86 -10.95 1.03 15.38
C VAL A 86 -10.46 -0.31 15.92
N GLN A 87 -10.24 -0.38 17.24
CA GLN A 87 -9.83 -1.59 17.94
C GLN A 87 -10.70 -1.76 19.20
N GLY A 88 -11.68 -2.65 19.12
CA GLY A 88 -12.70 -2.79 20.16
C GLY A 88 -13.45 -1.47 20.38
N GLU A 89 -13.51 -1.00 21.62
CA GLU A 89 -14.14 0.29 21.96
C GLU A 89 -13.22 1.50 21.71
N THR A 90 -11.94 1.28 21.40
CA THR A 90 -10.97 2.36 21.23
C THR A 90 -10.91 2.79 19.77
N CYS A 91 -11.25 4.05 19.53
CA CYS A 91 -11.10 4.70 18.24
C CYS A 91 -9.93 5.69 18.26
N ARG A 92 -9.11 5.68 17.22
CA ARG A 92 -8.03 6.64 16.93
C ARG A 92 -8.13 7.09 15.49
N TRP A 93 -7.51 8.22 15.17
CA TRP A 93 -7.45 8.73 13.80
C TRP A 93 -6.00 8.88 13.36
N GLY A 94 -5.71 8.59 12.11
CA GLY A 94 -4.43 8.91 11.49
C GLY A 94 -4.56 10.20 10.70
N LEU A 95 -3.62 11.13 10.88
CA LEU A 95 -3.48 12.34 10.10
C LEU A 95 -2.16 12.31 9.34
N ALA A 96 -2.20 12.49 8.02
CA ALA A 96 -1.02 12.49 7.16
C ALA A 96 -1.06 13.69 6.20
N TRP A 97 0.08 14.34 5.98
CA TRP A 97 0.18 15.47 5.06
C TRP A 97 1.50 15.50 4.29
N SER A 98 1.49 16.19 3.15
CA SER A 98 2.64 16.36 2.28
C SER A 98 2.67 17.76 1.64
N PHE A 99 3.88 18.29 1.45
CA PHE A 99 4.15 19.48 0.63
C PHE A 99 4.47 19.13 -0.83
N THR A 100 4.54 17.84 -1.17
CA THR A 100 4.71 17.42 -2.55
C THR A 100 3.35 17.44 -3.24
N HIS A 101 3.25 18.18 -4.34
CA HIS A 101 2.10 18.04 -5.22
C HIS A 101 2.11 16.61 -5.77
N THR A 102 0.98 15.92 -5.65
CA THR A 102 0.76 14.72 -6.45
C THR A 102 0.82 15.17 -7.91
N SER A 103 1.93 14.90 -8.59
CA SER A 103 2.02 15.06 -10.04
C SER A 103 0.77 14.40 -10.62
N LYS A 104 0.06 15.10 -11.52
CA LYS A 104 -1.16 14.61 -12.20
C LYS A 104 -0.93 13.35 -13.08
N ASN A 105 0.13 12.60 -12.82
CA ASN A 105 0.28 11.21 -13.24
C ASN A 105 -0.30 10.23 -12.19
N ALA A 106 -0.81 10.73 -11.06
CA ALA A 106 -1.56 9.94 -10.09
C ALA A 106 -3.00 9.75 -10.58
N ILE A 107 -3.25 8.54 -11.06
CA ILE A 107 -4.54 7.91 -11.30
C ILE A 107 -5.57 8.40 -10.27
N ALA A 108 -6.71 8.91 -10.77
CA ALA A 108 -7.88 9.34 -10.00
C ALA A 108 -8.23 8.33 -8.89
N PRO A 109 -8.87 8.74 -7.77
CA PRO A 109 -9.34 7.80 -6.75
C PRO A 109 -10.33 6.84 -7.43
N ARG A 110 -9.84 5.66 -7.81
CA ARG A 110 -10.67 4.66 -8.46
C ARG A 110 -11.66 4.18 -7.44
N ILE A 111 -12.92 4.52 -7.69
CA ILE A 111 -14.10 3.91 -7.09
C ILE A 111 -13.82 2.40 -7.01
N ALA A 112 -13.90 1.85 -5.80
CA ALA A 112 -13.64 0.45 -5.53
C ALA A 112 -14.72 -0.40 -6.22
N GLU A 113 -14.39 -0.99 -7.36
CA GLU A 113 -15.24 -1.97 -8.02
C GLU A 113 -14.47 -3.27 -8.33
N LYS A 114 -14.94 -4.35 -7.67
CA LYS A 114 -14.89 -5.81 -7.92
C LYS A 114 -13.72 -6.52 -8.63
N ASN A 115 -12.64 -5.87 -9.06
CA ASN A 115 -11.48 -6.52 -9.68
C ASN A 115 -10.17 -6.29 -8.89
N ASN A 116 -10.30 -5.92 -7.61
CA ASN A 116 -9.16 -5.83 -6.71
C ASN A 116 -8.91 -7.21 -6.10
N LEU A 117 -7.76 -7.79 -6.38
CA LEU A 117 -7.31 -9.01 -5.72
C LEU A 117 -6.30 -8.64 -4.65
N SER A 118 -6.28 -9.41 -3.56
CA SER A 118 -5.32 -9.20 -2.50
C SER A 118 -4.97 -10.49 -1.79
N PHE A 119 -3.71 -10.62 -1.39
CA PHE A 119 -3.24 -11.68 -0.50
C PHE A 119 -2.27 -11.11 0.52
N VAL A 120 -2.07 -11.84 1.61
CA VAL A 120 -1.13 -11.48 2.68
C VAL A 120 0.07 -12.43 2.61
N LEU A 121 1.27 -11.86 2.68
CA LEU A 121 2.49 -12.58 2.98
C LEU A 121 2.72 -12.47 4.49
N GLU A 122 2.73 -13.60 5.18
CA GLU A 122 2.98 -13.70 6.62
C GLU A 122 4.26 -14.48 6.88
N GLY A 123 4.85 -14.29 8.06
CA GLY A 123 6.07 -14.98 8.44
C GLY A 123 7.32 -14.48 7.71
N LEU A 124 7.32 -13.23 7.23
CA LEU A 124 8.52 -12.66 6.63
C LEU A 124 9.62 -12.55 7.67
N ASN A 125 10.83 -12.99 7.29
CA ASN A 125 12.03 -12.72 8.08
C ASN A 125 12.19 -11.20 8.26
N ARG A 126 12.59 -10.75 9.46
CA ARG A 126 12.77 -9.34 9.84
C ARG A 126 13.69 -8.55 8.90
N GLN A 127 14.57 -9.23 8.16
CA GLN A 127 15.44 -8.60 7.16
C GLN A 127 14.69 -8.13 5.89
N PHE A 128 13.50 -8.67 5.64
CA PHE A 128 12.69 -8.34 4.48
C PHE A 128 11.53 -7.42 4.87
N GLY A 129 11.25 -6.46 3.99
CA GLY A 129 10.21 -5.44 4.20
C GLY A 129 9.53 -5.12 2.88
N ALA A 130 8.56 -4.20 2.91
CA ALA A 130 7.74 -3.87 1.75
C ALA A 130 8.57 -3.54 0.49
N ILE A 131 9.69 -2.83 0.64
CA ILE A 131 10.57 -2.49 -0.50
C ILE A 131 11.25 -3.70 -1.13
N HIS A 132 11.59 -4.73 -0.34
CA HIS A 132 12.21 -5.96 -0.85
C HIS A 132 11.20 -6.76 -1.67
N VAL A 133 9.99 -6.91 -1.14
CA VAL A 133 8.89 -7.56 -1.85
C VAL A 133 8.53 -6.80 -3.13
N LEU A 134 8.50 -5.47 -3.07
CA LEU A 134 8.18 -4.63 -4.23
C LEU A 134 9.23 -4.78 -5.35
N LYS A 135 10.52 -4.90 -5.00
CA LYS A 135 11.60 -5.20 -5.96
C LYS A 135 11.49 -6.61 -6.55
N SER A 136 11.10 -7.60 -5.73
CA SER A 136 10.87 -8.97 -6.22
C SER A 136 9.68 -9.03 -7.19
N VAL A 137 8.58 -8.31 -6.90
CA VAL A 137 7.45 -8.15 -7.82
C VAL A 137 7.91 -7.58 -9.17
N GLU A 138 8.69 -6.49 -9.16
CA GLU A 138 9.25 -5.93 -10.40
C GLU A 138 10.12 -6.95 -11.15
N SER A 139 11.01 -7.65 -10.43
CA SER A 139 11.92 -8.64 -11.01
C SER A 139 11.17 -9.83 -11.63
N TYR A 140 10.11 -10.31 -10.99
CA TYR A 140 9.25 -11.39 -11.47
C TYR A 140 8.64 -11.07 -12.85
N PHE A 141 8.14 -9.85 -13.00
CA PHE A 141 7.50 -9.41 -14.23
C PHE A 141 8.50 -9.02 -15.32
N LEU A 142 9.63 -8.39 -14.98
CA LEU A 142 10.72 -8.11 -15.92
C LEU A 142 11.31 -9.40 -16.49
N ALA A 143 11.50 -10.45 -15.68
CA ALA A 143 11.98 -11.76 -16.13
C ALA A 143 11.04 -12.42 -17.15
N SER A 144 9.76 -12.06 -17.15
CA SER A 144 8.76 -12.57 -18.09
C SER A 144 8.60 -11.69 -19.34
N GLY A 145 9.51 -10.73 -19.56
CA GLY A 145 9.52 -9.85 -20.74
C GLY A 145 8.44 -8.76 -20.73
N THR A 146 7.88 -8.44 -19.56
CA THR A 146 6.82 -7.42 -19.43
C THR A 146 7.38 -6.05 -19.05
N SER A 147 6.64 -4.99 -19.35
CA SER A 147 7.02 -3.63 -18.95
C SER A 147 6.55 -3.35 -17.54
N CYS A 148 7.48 -2.96 -16.66
CA CYS A 148 7.22 -2.59 -15.28
C CYS A 148 7.72 -1.19 -14.98
N LYS A 149 6.98 -0.48 -14.13
CA LYS A 149 7.39 0.80 -13.56
C LYS A 149 7.20 0.77 -12.05
N LEU A 150 8.31 0.65 -11.32
CA LEU A 150 8.36 0.74 -9.87
C LEU A 150 8.26 2.20 -9.40
N ASP A 151 7.31 2.49 -8.51
CA ASP A 151 7.27 3.71 -7.70
C ASP A 151 7.51 3.33 -6.22
N PRO A 152 8.75 3.43 -5.71
CA PRO A 152 9.07 3.06 -4.34
C PRO A 152 8.43 4.02 -3.32
N THR A 153 8.00 5.21 -3.77
CA THR A 153 7.41 6.23 -2.90
C THR A 153 5.93 5.98 -2.64
N LEU A 154 5.24 5.35 -3.59
CA LEU A 154 3.85 4.93 -3.48
C LEU A 154 3.73 3.46 -3.06
N PHE A 155 4.86 2.75 -2.92
CA PHE A 155 4.92 1.31 -2.74
C PHE A 155 4.12 0.54 -3.81
N VAL A 156 4.28 0.97 -5.06
CA VAL A 156 3.51 0.50 -6.21
C VAL A 156 4.42 0.01 -7.34
N VAL A 157 4.00 -1.05 -8.03
CA VAL A 157 4.52 -1.45 -9.34
C VAL A 157 3.38 -1.41 -10.35
N ASP A 158 3.52 -0.59 -11.39
CA ASP A 158 2.63 -0.63 -12.55
C ASP A 158 3.19 -1.64 -13.56
N VAL A 159 2.35 -2.58 -13.99
CA VAL A 159 2.71 -3.66 -14.90
C VAL A 159 1.85 -3.56 -16.16
N THR A 160 2.49 -3.68 -17.33
CA THR A 160 1.81 -3.79 -18.62
C THR A 160 2.29 -5.04 -19.35
N ILE A 161 1.33 -5.90 -19.69
CA ILE A 161 1.56 -7.21 -20.27
C ILE A 161 0.93 -7.24 -21.68
N SER A 162 1.75 -7.57 -22.67
CA SER A 162 1.31 -7.93 -24.03
C SER A 162 0.81 -9.37 -24.05
N ASN A 163 -0.15 -9.69 -24.94
CA ASN A 163 -0.71 -11.04 -25.03
C ASN A 163 0.34 -12.15 -25.26
N GLU A 164 1.42 -11.86 -25.96
CA GLU A 164 2.53 -12.81 -26.23
C GLU A 164 3.32 -13.21 -24.97
N SER A 165 3.30 -12.37 -23.93
CA SER A 165 4.06 -12.57 -22.69
C SER A 165 3.24 -13.29 -21.61
N PHE A 166 1.94 -13.52 -21.84
CA PHE A 166 1.05 -14.15 -20.87
C PHE A 166 1.46 -15.60 -20.55
N ASP A 167 1.78 -16.37 -21.60
CA ASP A 167 2.18 -17.77 -21.46
C ASP A 167 3.54 -17.92 -20.77
N ALA A 168 4.44 -16.94 -20.92
CA ALA A 168 5.73 -16.93 -20.25
C ALA A 168 5.59 -16.79 -18.73
N ILE A 169 4.65 -15.96 -18.26
CA ILE A 169 4.38 -15.75 -16.83
C ILE A 169 3.76 -16.99 -16.19
N LEU A 170 2.85 -17.68 -16.91
CA LEU A 170 2.26 -18.92 -16.43
C LEU A 170 3.32 -20.04 -16.36
N LYS A 171 4.26 -20.08 -17.30
CA LYS A 171 5.35 -21.08 -17.30
C LYS A 171 6.40 -20.82 -16.24
N SER A 172 6.74 -19.56 -15.91
CA SER A 172 7.72 -19.24 -14.86
C SER A 172 7.23 -19.60 -13.44
N GLY A 173 5.91 -19.72 -13.25
CA GLY A 173 5.31 -20.17 -11.99
C GLY A 173 5.43 -21.68 -11.74
N ALA A 174 5.43 -22.50 -12.80
CA ALA A 174 5.55 -23.95 -12.74
C ALA A 174 7.03 -24.35 -12.64
N GLY A 175 7.41 -24.96 -11.52
CA GLY A 175 8.73 -25.58 -11.39
C GLY A 175 8.94 -26.66 -12.46
N ASN A 176 10.19 -26.83 -12.90
CA ASN A 176 10.61 -27.86 -13.84
C ASN A 176 10.03 -29.23 -13.48
N SER A 177 9.07 -29.70 -14.28
CA SER A 177 8.80 -31.12 -14.50
C SER A 177 8.42 -31.26 -15.96
N GLU A 178 9.31 -31.86 -16.74
CA GLU A 178 9.03 -32.32 -18.09
C GLU A 178 7.84 -33.29 -18.04
N GLU A 179 6.77 -32.98 -18.77
CA GLU A 179 6.05 -34.01 -19.51
C GLU A 179 5.22 -33.36 -20.62
N SER A 180 5.53 -33.81 -21.83
CA SER A 180 4.96 -33.41 -23.11
C SER A 180 3.59 -34.04 -23.33
N THR A 181 2.57 -33.21 -23.59
CA THR A 181 1.37 -33.66 -24.29
C THR A 181 0.88 -32.59 -25.26
N SER A 182 0.98 -32.90 -26.56
CA SER A 182 0.48 -32.08 -27.66
C SER A 182 -1.04 -32.17 -27.73
N CYS A 183 -1.72 -31.06 -28.04
CA CYS A 183 -2.99 -31.11 -28.75
C CYS A 183 -3.13 -29.91 -29.70
N HIS A 184 -3.19 -30.23 -31.00
CA HIS A 184 -3.62 -29.35 -32.08
C HIS A 184 -5.04 -28.83 -31.83
N LEU A 185 -5.35 -27.60 -32.27
CA LEU A 185 -6.59 -27.29 -33.01
C LEU A 185 -6.49 -25.94 -33.78
N ALA A 186 -6.73 -26.06 -35.08
CA ALA A 186 -7.19 -25.15 -36.14
C ALA A 186 -6.78 -23.66 -36.20
N LYS A 187 -6.17 -23.29 -37.34
CA LYS A 187 -6.16 -21.95 -37.93
C LYS A 187 -7.52 -21.64 -38.53
N ASP A 188 -8.05 -20.45 -38.27
CA ASP A 188 -8.94 -19.76 -39.20
C ASP A 188 -8.48 -18.31 -39.38
N ALA A 189 -8.28 -17.95 -40.65
CA ALA A 189 -7.89 -16.61 -41.08
C ALA A 189 -9.13 -15.85 -41.54
N SER A 190 -9.37 -14.65 -41.00
CA SER A 190 -10.13 -13.59 -41.69
C SER A 190 -9.71 -12.21 -41.19
N ASN A 191 -9.76 -11.26 -42.12
CA ASN A 191 -9.09 -9.95 -42.14
C ASN A 191 -9.65 -8.89 -41.16
N GLY A 192 -8.80 -7.91 -40.79
CA GLY A 192 -9.26 -6.55 -40.45
C GLY A 192 -8.75 -5.98 -39.13
N SER A 193 -7.52 -5.44 -39.16
CA SER A 193 -6.81 -4.59 -38.18
C SER A 193 -7.58 -3.85 -37.05
N ILE A 194 -7.27 -4.20 -35.79
CA ILE A 194 -7.08 -3.28 -34.64
C ILE A 194 -5.98 -3.89 -33.73
N PRO A 195 -4.91 -3.19 -33.30
CA PRO A 195 -3.90 -3.79 -32.43
C PRO A 195 -4.31 -3.80 -30.94
N LEU A 196 -4.32 -5.02 -30.39
CA LEU A 196 -3.69 -5.43 -29.13
C LEU A 196 -4.35 -5.01 -27.79
N ASP A 197 -5.17 -5.90 -27.24
CA ASP A 197 -5.63 -5.87 -25.84
C ASP A 197 -4.47 -6.13 -24.87
N ASN A 198 -3.76 -5.08 -24.46
CA ASN A 198 -2.74 -5.15 -23.41
C ASN A 198 -3.40 -5.11 -22.01
N LEU A 199 -3.00 -6.02 -21.13
CA LEU A 199 -3.44 -6.03 -19.74
C LEU A 199 -2.50 -5.12 -18.93
N SER A 200 -3.07 -4.03 -18.38
CA SER A 200 -2.36 -3.15 -17.46
C SER A 200 -2.98 -3.21 -16.07
N PHE A 201 -2.17 -3.40 -15.03
CA PHE A 201 -2.60 -3.38 -13.63
C PHE A 201 -1.53 -2.78 -12.72
N CYS A 202 -1.93 -2.47 -11.49
CA CYS A 202 -1.11 -1.85 -10.46
C CYS A 202 -1.08 -2.77 -9.24
N ILE A 203 0.12 -3.10 -8.75
CA ILE A 203 0.32 -3.84 -7.50
C ILE A 203 0.82 -2.86 -6.45
N SER A 204 0.22 -2.92 -5.26
CA SER A 204 0.60 -2.12 -4.10
C SER A 204 0.92 -3.02 -2.91
N VAL A 205 1.95 -2.66 -2.13
CA VAL A 205 2.44 -3.44 -0.99
C VAL A 205 2.34 -2.61 0.28
N PHE A 206 1.62 -3.12 1.29
CA PHE A 206 1.39 -2.44 2.56
C PHE A 206 1.81 -3.32 3.73
N GLN A 207 2.57 -2.76 4.67
CA GLN A 207 2.84 -3.45 5.92
C GLN A 207 1.65 -3.30 6.87
N GLN A 208 1.08 -4.43 7.31
CA GLN A 208 -0.01 -4.43 8.28
C GLN A 208 0.55 -4.45 9.70
N ILE A 209 1.46 -5.38 9.97
CA ILE A 209 2.22 -5.53 11.21
C ILE A 209 3.66 -5.98 10.86
N PRO A 210 4.64 -5.86 11.77
CA PRO A 210 5.96 -6.45 11.56
C PRO A 210 5.87 -7.93 11.14
N GLY A 211 6.47 -8.28 10.00
CA GLY A 211 6.43 -9.64 9.45
C GLY A 211 5.18 -10.02 8.64
N SER A 212 4.23 -9.09 8.45
CA SER A 212 3.03 -9.30 7.62
C SER A 212 2.82 -8.16 6.62
N LEU A 213 2.77 -8.50 5.33
CA LEU A 213 2.59 -7.58 4.23
C LEU A 213 1.35 -7.95 3.42
N LEU A 214 0.47 -6.97 3.21
CA LEU A 214 -0.70 -7.07 2.33
C LEU A 214 -0.33 -6.59 0.92
N LEU A 215 -0.52 -7.45 -0.07
CA LEU A 215 -0.38 -7.10 -1.48
C LEU A 215 -1.76 -6.92 -2.09
N LYS A 216 -1.95 -5.84 -2.84
CA LYS A 216 -3.20 -5.53 -3.54
C LYS A 216 -2.92 -5.26 -5.01
N GLY A 217 -3.56 -6.02 -5.89
CA GLY A 217 -3.54 -5.80 -7.34
C GLY A 217 -4.84 -5.16 -7.83
N SER A 218 -4.73 -4.21 -8.77
CA SER A 218 -5.88 -3.51 -9.35
C SER A 218 -5.71 -3.27 -10.86
N VAL A 219 -6.69 -3.69 -11.66
CA VAL A 219 -6.65 -3.57 -13.15
C VAL A 219 -6.95 -2.14 -13.59
N GLN A 220 -6.23 -1.65 -14.62
CA GLN A 220 -6.31 -0.26 -15.09
C GLN A 220 -7.35 0.02 -16.18
N ARG A 221 -7.72 -0.97 -17.02
CA ARG A 221 -8.69 -0.80 -18.11
C ARG A 221 -9.68 -1.95 -18.13
N ARG A 222 -10.96 -1.63 -18.33
CA ARG A 222 -12.09 -2.58 -18.22
C ARG A 222 -12.30 -3.34 -19.54
N GLN A 223 -11.95 -4.61 -19.56
CA GLN A 223 -12.46 -5.62 -20.50
C GLN A 223 -12.72 -6.92 -19.73
N SER A 224 -13.89 -7.53 -19.93
CA SER A 224 -14.32 -8.72 -19.19
C SER A 224 -13.41 -9.93 -19.42
N SER A 225 -12.84 -10.07 -20.62
CA SER A 225 -11.88 -11.13 -20.99
C SER A 225 -10.57 -11.08 -20.19
N LEU A 226 -10.16 -9.89 -19.73
CA LEU A 226 -8.87 -9.66 -19.06
C LEU A 226 -8.91 -9.96 -17.54
N SER A 227 -10.11 -10.05 -16.94
CA SER A 227 -10.26 -10.28 -15.50
C SER A 227 -9.81 -11.67 -15.07
N GLY A 228 -10.07 -12.70 -15.87
CA GLY A 228 -9.62 -14.07 -15.59
C GLY A 228 -8.10 -14.20 -15.70
N LYS A 229 -7.51 -13.61 -16.75
CA LYS A 229 -6.06 -13.55 -16.96
C LYS A 229 -5.34 -12.87 -15.78
N PHE A 230 -5.87 -11.74 -15.31
CA PHE A 230 -5.32 -11.03 -14.16
C PHE A 230 -5.33 -11.90 -12.89
N SER A 231 -6.43 -12.62 -12.62
CA SER A 231 -6.52 -13.51 -11.46
C SER A 231 -5.48 -14.61 -11.47
N MET A 232 -5.25 -15.23 -12.63
CA MET A 232 -4.25 -16.29 -12.76
C MET A 232 -2.83 -15.75 -12.54
N ILE A 233 -2.51 -14.60 -13.14
CA ILE A 233 -1.20 -13.93 -12.94
C ILE A 233 -1.00 -13.60 -11.47
N PHE A 234 -2.01 -13.03 -10.82
CA PHE A 234 -1.91 -12.59 -9.44
C PHE A 234 -1.72 -13.78 -8.47
N GLN A 235 -2.35 -14.92 -8.76
CA GLN A 235 -2.14 -16.16 -8.02
C GLN A 235 -0.73 -16.75 -8.23
N GLN A 236 -0.17 -16.70 -9.44
CA GLN A 236 1.21 -17.14 -9.70
C GLN A 236 2.23 -16.26 -8.98
N LEU A 237 2.01 -14.94 -9.00
CA LEU A 237 2.81 -14.00 -8.22
C LEU A 237 2.77 -14.32 -6.72
N GLU A 238 1.58 -14.60 -6.16
CA GLU A 238 1.44 -15.00 -4.76
C GLU A 238 2.29 -16.22 -4.43
N LEU A 239 2.23 -17.28 -5.26
CA LEU A 239 3.01 -18.49 -5.08
C LEU A 239 4.51 -18.25 -5.19
N ALA A 240 4.95 -17.39 -6.10
CA ALA A 240 6.36 -17.02 -6.26
C ALA A 240 6.87 -16.28 -5.01
N LEU A 241 6.14 -15.27 -4.54
CA LEU A 241 6.54 -14.47 -3.38
C LEU A 241 6.50 -15.27 -2.08
N LYS A 242 5.50 -16.15 -1.89
CA LYS A 242 5.48 -17.07 -0.74
C LYS A 242 6.69 -18.00 -0.75
N ARG A 243 7.08 -18.53 -1.92
CA ARG A 243 8.29 -19.36 -2.04
C ARG A 243 9.57 -18.58 -1.75
N GLU A 244 9.62 -17.30 -2.09
CA GLU A 244 10.81 -16.48 -1.87
C GLU A 244 10.94 -16.01 -0.40
N PHE A 245 9.86 -15.50 0.18
CA PHE A 245 9.90 -14.78 1.46
C PHE A 245 9.38 -15.55 2.67
N CYS A 246 8.56 -16.60 2.48
CA CYS A 246 7.85 -17.30 3.57
C CYS A 246 8.43 -18.70 3.85
N LYS A 247 9.70 -18.96 3.51
CA LYS A 247 10.38 -20.23 3.83
C LYS A 247 10.66 -20.37 5.33
N HIS A 248 9.64 -20.79 6.08
CA HIS A 248 9.74 -21.65 7.27
C HIS A 248 8.34 -21.89 7.84
N ASN A 249 7.77 -23.07 7.57
CA ASN A 249 6.76 -23.76 8.38
C ASN A 249 6.79 -25.27 8.05
N ALA A 250 7.99 -25.83 8.00
CA ALA A 250 8.21 -27.27 7.93
C ALA A 250 9.17 -27.64 9.06
N VAL A 251 8.61 -27.77 10.26
CA VAL A 251 9.04 -28.69 11.32
C VAL A 251 7.77 -29.21 11.97
#